data_AF-A0AAV9NHI9-F1
#
_entry.id   AF-A0AAV9NHI9-F1
#
_cell.length_a   1.000
_cell.length_b   1.000
_cell.length_c   1.000
_cell.angle_alpha   90.00
_cell.angle_beta   90.00
_cell.angle_gamma   90.00
#
_symmetry.space_group_name_H-M   'P 1'
#
loop_
_entity.id
_entity.type
_entity.pdbx_description
1 polymer ?
#
loop_
_entity_poly.entity_id
_entity_poly.type
_entity_poly.pdbx_seq_one_letter_code
_entity_poly.pdbx_strand_id
1 'polypeptide(L)'
;MWRSVGFLMSFAVVLEGMTIAAFAILLVGGKQKREQGWGALTILVSLAAAVQAIGMALMAYLFENDERFFTGWYLDKSWTMCTVSWSIQALCAICIALAAVVLPSEGGYELIPDHA
;
A
#
# COMPACT_ATOMS: atom_id res chain seq x y z
N MET A 1 15.36 -8.21 -16.40
CA MET A 1 14.04 -7.54 -16.22
C MET A 1 12.96 -8.53 -15.78
N TRP A 2 12.71 -9.65 -16.47
CA TRP A 2 11.76 -10.69 -16.04
C TRP A 2 11.89 -11.14 -14.57
N ARG A 3 13.11 -11.46 -14.12
CA ARG A 3 13.36 -11.83 -12.72
C ARG A 3 13.06 -10.69 -11.73
N SER A 4 13.33 -9.45 -12.13
CA SER A 4 13.06 -8.26 -11.32
C SER A 4 11.57 -8.03 -11.15
N VAL A 5 10.78 -8.20 -12.22
CA VAL A 5 9.31 -8.16 -12.13
C VAL A 5 8.82 -9.23 -11.16
N GLY A 6 9.26 -10.48 -11.32
CA GLY A 6 8.86 -11.58 -10.44
C GLY A 6 9.16 -11.28 -8.97
N PHE A 7 10.34 -10.73 -8.69
CA PHE A 7 10.72 -10.28 -7.35
C PHE A 7 9.81 -9.17 -6.82
N LEU A 8 9.60 -8.10 -7.61
CA LEU A 8 8.76 -6.96 -7.21
C LEU A 8 7.32 -7.40 -6.93
N MET A 9 6.75 -8.26 -7.76
CA MET A 9 5.39 -8.78 -7.56
C MET A 9 5.30 -9.67 -6.31
N SER A 10 6.31 -10.50 -6.06
CA SER A 10 6.37 -11.31 -4.84
C SER A 10 6.52 -10.44 -3.59
N PHE A 11 7.36 -9.41 -3.68
CA PHE A 11 7.57 -8.45 -2.59
C PHE A 11 6.31 -7.61 -2.32
N ALA A 12 5.59 -7.20 -3.36
CA ALA A 12 4.31 -6.51 -3.22
C ALA A 12 3.29 -7.33 -2.41
N VAL A 13 3.20 -8.65 -2.65
CA VAL A 13 2.31 -9.53 -1.87
C VAL A 13 2.69 -9.57 -0.40
N VAL A 14 3.98 -9.59 -0.08
CA VAL A 14 4.46 -9.55 1.32
C VAL A 14 4.09 -8.23 1.98
N LEU A 15 4.32 -7.10 1.30
CA LEU A 15 3.94 -5.78 1.79
C LEU A 15 2.43 -5.66 1.99
N GLU A 16 1.63 -6.27 1.12
CA GLU A 16 0.17 -6.30 1.27
C GLU A 16 -0.25 -7.08 2.51
N GLY A 17 0.34 -8.25 2.73
CA GLY A 17 0.10 -9.04 3.95
C GLY A 17 0.45 -8.26 5.22
N MET A 18 1.58 -7.54 5.21
CA MET A 18 1.97 -6.66 6.31
C MET A 18 0.98 -5.50 6.51
N THR A 19 0.49 -4.91 5.42
CA THR A 19 -0.48 -3.82 5.43
C THR A 19 -1.81 -4.26 6.04
N ILE A 20 -2.32 -5.42 5.62
CA ILE A 20 -3.56 -6.00 6.17
C ILE A 20 -3.39 -6.32 7.66
N ALA A 21 -2.27 -6.92 8.05
CA ALA A 21 -1.98 -7.21 9.45
C ALA A 21 -1.90 -5.93 10.29
N ALA A 22 -1.18 -4.91 9.81
CA ALA A 22 -1.08 -3.61 10.49
C ALA A 22 -2.46 -2.95 10.63
N PHE A 23 -3.29 -2.98 9.57
CA PHE A 23 -4.64 -2.46 9.61
C PHE A 23 -5.52 -3.19 10.64
N ALA A 24 -5.49 -4.53 10.67
CA ALA A 24 -6.22 -5.32 11.66
C ALA A 24 -5.79 -4.99 13.10
N ILE A 25 -4.49 -4.85 13.35
CA ILE A 25 -3.95 -4.45 14.65
C ILE A 25 -4.43 -3.05 15.06
N LEU A 26 -4.53 -2.11 14.11
CA LEU A 26 -5.05 -0.77 14.39
C LEU A 26 -6.54 -0.78 14.74
N LEU A 27 -7.34 -1.61 14.05
CA LEU A 27 -8.77 -1.72 14.31
C LEU A 27 -9.08 -2.35 15.67
N VAL A 28 -8.34 -3.41 16.05
CA VAL A 28 -8.53 -4.12 17.33
C VAL A 28 -7.81 -3.41 18.48
N GLY A 29 -6.82 -2.57 18.17
CA GLY A 29 -6.02 -1.84 19.14
C GLY A 29 -6.80 -0.76 19.90
N GLY A 30 -6.36 -0.48 21.11
CA GLY A 30 -6.84 0.67 21.87
C GLY A 30 -6.45 2.00 21.24
N LYS A 31 -7.01 3.09 21.76
CA LYS A 31 -6.81 4.46 21.26
C LYS A 31 -5.35 4.82 20.97
N GLN A 32 -4.42 4.46 21.86
CA GLN A 32 -2.99 4.75 21.69
C GLN A 32 -2.40 4.16 20.40
N LYS A 33 -2.80 2.94 20.02
CA LYS A 33 -2.33 2.29 18.79
C LYS A 33 -2.94 2.95 17.56
N ARG A 34 -4.21 3.35 17.64
CA ARG A 34 -4.89 4.10 16.57
C ARG A 34 -4.22 5.46 16.33
N GLU A 35 -4.07 6.29 17.36
CA GLU A 35 -3.49 7.63 17.18
C GLU A 35 -2.06 7.61 16.62
N GLN A 36 -1.23 6.64 17.03
CA GLN A 36 0.18 6.61 16.63
C GLN A 36 0.47 5.77 15.37
N GLY A 37 -0.37 4.78 15.07
CA GLY A 37 -0.02 3.77 14.08
C GLY A 37 -0.51 4.03 12.66
N TRP A 38 -1.39 5.01 12.44
CA TRP A 38 -1.84 5.38 11.08
C TRP A 38 -0.67 5.78 10.16
N GLY A 39 0.35 6.47 10.69
CA GLY A 39 1.53 6.85 9.90
C GLY A 39 2.30 5.64 9.34
N ALA A 40 2.47 4.59 10.16
CA ALA A 40 3.11 3.36 9.72
C ALA A 40 2.29 2.63 8.65
N LEU A 41 0.95 2.61 8.80
CA LEU A 41 0.05 2.05 7.79
C LEU A 41 0.16 2.82 6.47
N THR A 42 0.17 4.16 6.49
CA THR A 42 0.33 4.99 5.29
C THR A 42 1.63 4.67 4.55
N ILE A 43 2.75 4.49 5.27
CA ILE A 43 4.03 4.11 4.67
C ILE A 43 3.95 2.75 3.99
N LEU A 44 3.35 1.75 4.66
CA LEU A 44 3.21 0.40 4.10
C LEU A 44 2.35 0.38 2.84
N VAL A 45 1.18 1.04 2.87
CA VAL A 45 0.27 1.16 1.71
C VAL A 45 0.97 1.89 0.56
N SER A 46 1.67 2.99 0.85
CA SER A 46 2.37 3.77 -0.18
C SER A 46 3.49 2.97 -0.83
N LEU A 47 4.25 2.22 -0.03
CA LEU A 47 5.34 1.36 -0.53
C LEU A 47 4.79 0.21 -1.37
N ALA A 48 3.70 -0.44 -0.94
CA ALA A 48 3.03 -1.48 -1.71
C ALA A 48 2.57 -0.96 -3.08
N ALA A 49 1.93 0.21 -3.11
CA ALA A 49 1.48 0.86 -4.34
C ALA A 49 2.67 1.16 -5.28
N ALA A 50 3.76 1.71 -4.74
CA ALA A 50 4.94 2.05 -5.52
C ALA A 50 5.63 0.80 -6.11
N VAL A 51 5.79 -0.26 -5.33
CA VAL A 51 6.39 -1.52 -5.78
C VAL A 51 5.54 -2.16 -6.88
N GLN A 52 4.21 -2.20 -6.72
CA GLN A 52 3.31 -2.68 -7.77
C GLN A 52 3.45 -1.83 -9.03
N ALA A 53 3.37 -0.50 -8.92
CA ALA A 53 3.48 0.41 -10.07
C ALA A 53 4.80 0.24 -10.84
N ILE A 54 5.93 0.11 -10.13
CA ILE A 54 7.25 -0.15 -10.75
C ILE A 54 7.25 -1.52 -11.46
N GLY A 55 6.71 -2.56 -10.81
CA GLY A 55 6.58 -3.88 -11.42
C GLY A 55 5.75 -3.85 -12.70
N MET A 56 4.64 -3.11 -12.70
CA MET A 56 3.75 -2.94 -13.85
C MET A 56 4.41 -2.14 -14.98
N ALA A 57 5.15 -1.08 -14.65
CA ALA A 57 5.91 -0.29 -15.61
C ALA A 57 7.00 -1.13 -16.29
N LEU A 58 7.72 -1.97 -15.54
CA LEU A 58 8.70 -2.89 -16.10
C LEU A 58 8.05 -3.95 -16.99
N MET A 59 6.85 -4.45 -16.66
CA MET A 59 6.12 -5.36 -17.54
C MET A 59 5.64 -4.70 -18.82
N ALA A 60 5.16 -3.46 -18.75
CA ALA A 60 4.79 -2.70 -19.95
C ALA A 60 6.00 -2.47 -20.86
N TYR A 61 7.14 -2.07 -20.28
CA TYR A 61 8.39 -1.93 -21.01
C TYR A 61 8.81 -3.23 -21.70
N LEU A 62 8.74 -4.35 -20.98
CA LEU A 62 9.12 -5.66 -21.50
C LEU A 62 8.17 -6.14 -22.60
N PHE A 63 6.88 -5.86 -22.46
CA PHE A 63 5.87 -6.12 -23.47
C PHE A 63 6.18 -5.41 -24.80
N GLU A 64 6.68 -4.17 -24.74
CA GLU A 64 7.02 -3.38 -25.93
C GLU A 64 8.40 -3.69 -26.53
N ASN A 65 9.34 -4.20 -25.73
CA ASN A 65 10.76 -4.28 -26.11
C ASN A 65 11.33 -5.71 -26.17
N ASP A 66 10.62 -6.74 -25.67
CA ASP A 66 11.10 -8.13 -25.71
C ASP A 66 10.57 -8.85 -26.95
N GLU A 67 11.49 -9.40 -27.76
CA GLU A 67 11.20 -10.13 -29.00
C GLU A 67 10.30 -11.37 -28.80
N ARG A 68 10.14 -11.84 -27.56
CA ARG A 68 9.20 -12.91 -27.21
C ARG A 68 7.74 -12.53 -27.46
N PHE A 69 7.43 -11.23 -27.43
CA PHE A 69 6.10 -10.73 -27.74
C PHE A 69 6.01 -10.44 -29.23
N PHE A 70 4.98 -11.01 -29.86
CA PHE A 70 4.69 -10.83 -31.28
C PHE A 70 3.28 -10.28 -31.47
N THR A 71 2.97 -9.90 -32.71
CA THR A 71 1.71 -9.25 -33.07
C THR A 71 0.51 -10.10 -32.63
N GLY A 72 -0.44 -9.49 -31.90
CA GLY A 72 -1.62 -10.16 -31.36
C GLY A 72 -1.55 -10.50 -29.87
N TRP A 73 -0.39 -10.36 -29.23
CA TRP A 73 -0.31 -10.38 -27.77
C TRP A 73 -0.90 -9.11 -27.18
N TYR A 74 -1.50 -9.23 -26.00
CA TYR A 74 -1.99 -8.12 -25.21
C TYR A 74 -1.78 -8.41 -23.72
N LEU A 75 -1.72 -7.35 -22.92
CA LEU A 75 -1.66 -7.45 -21.47
C LEU A 75 -3.04 -7.86 -20.94
N ASP A 76 -3.11 -9.02 -20.31
CA ASP A 76 -4.38 -9.64 -19.92
C ASP A 76 -4.94 -9.10 -18.58
N LYS A 77 -6.03 -9.69 -18.10
CA LYS A 77 -6.77 -9.29 -16.90
C LYS A 77 -5.91 -9.09 -15.67
N SER A 78 -4.89 -9.91 -15.44
CA SER A 78 -3.99 -9.78 -14.28
C SER A 78 -3.24 -8.44 -14.27
N TRP A 79 -2.83 -7.94 -15.44
CA TRP A 79 -2.19 -6.64 -15.55
C TRP A 79 -3.19 -5.52 -15.23
N THR A 80 -4.41 -5.62 -15.77
CA THR A 80 -5.48 -4.65 -15.49
C THR A 80 -5.84 -4.62 -14.00
N MET A 81 -6.02 -5.79 -13.38
CA MET A 81 -6.35 -5.91 -11.96
C MET A 81 -5.24 -5.35 -11.07
N CYS A 82 -3.97 -5.60 -11.40
CA CYS A 82 -2.86 -5.02 -10.65
C CYS A 82 -2.80 -3.50 -10.81
N THR A 83 -3.08 -2.97 -12.01
CA THR A 83 -3.16 -1.52 -12.23
C THR A 83 -4.25 -0.86 -11.38
N VAL A 84 -5.41 -1.49 -11.29
CA VAL A 84 -6.50 -1.04 -10.41
C VAL A 84 -6.08 -1.13 -8.94
N SER A 85 -5.42 -2.22 -8.53
CA SER A 85 -4.94 -2.45 -7.16
C SER A 85 -4.04 -1.32 -6.68
N TRP A 86 -2.92 -1.05 -7.36
CA TRP A 86 -1.99 -0.02 -6.90
C TRP A 86 -2.59 1.39 -6.97
N SER A 87 -3.52 1.64 -7.90
CA SER A 87 -4.24 2.91 -7.99
C SER A 87 -5.14 3.13 -6.77
N ILE A 88 -5.88 2.10 -6.33
CA ILE A 88 -6.70 2.14 -5.12
C ILE A 88 -5.81 2.32 -3.89
N GLN A 89 -4.69 1.62 -3.81
CA GLN A 89 -3.74 1.77 -2.70
C GLN A 89 -3.17 3.19 -2.62
N ALA A 90 -2.78 3.77 -3.76
CA ALA A 90 -2.30 5.15 -3.82
C ALA A 90 -3.39 6.13 -3.33
N LEU A 91 -4.64 5.94 -3.76
CA LEU A 91 -5.77 6.74 -3.27
C LEU A 91 -5.96 6.58 -1.75
N CYS A 92 -5.93 5.36 -1.23
CA CYS A 92 -6.01 5.09 0.20
C CYS A 92 -4.89 5.79 0.98
N ALA A 93 -3.65 5.72 0.51
CA ALA A 93 -2.52 6.41 1.13
C ALA A 93 -2.74 7.93 1.20
N ILE A 94 -3.24 8.54 0.11
CA ILE A 94 -3.59 9.95 0.07
C ILE A 94 -4.70 10.26 1.08
N CYS A 95 -5.77 9.47 1.11
CA CYS A 95 -6.89 9.68 2.04
C CYS A 95 -6.46 9.57 3.51
N ILE A 96 -5.63 8.58 3.86
CA ILE A 96 -5.14 8.42 5.25
C ILE A 96 -4.20 9.59 5.61
N ALA A 97 -3.31 9.99 4.70
CA ALA A 97 -2.42 11.13 4.93
C ALA A 97 -3.20 12.44 5.11
N LEU A 98 -4.23 12.68 4.29
CA LEU A 98 -5.11 13.84 4.43
C LEU A 98 -5.90 13.79 5.73
N ALA A 99 -6.43 12.63 6.11
CA ALA A 99 -7.13 12.45 7.37
C ALA A 99 -6.24 12.81 8.57
N ALA A 100 -4.96 12.44 8.53
CA ALA A 100 -4.01 12.76 9.60
C ALA A 100 -3.72 14.26 9.77
N VAL A 101 -3.93 15.07 8.72
CA VAL A 101 -3.69 16.53 8.77
C VAL A 101 -4.98 17.31 9.02
N VAL A 102 -6.11 16.81 8.53
CA VAL A 102 -7.40 17.52 8.55
C VAL A 102 -8.24 17.17 9.78
N LEU A 103 -8.19 15.92 10.26
CA LEU A 103 -9.02 15.49 11.38
C LEU A 103 -8.40 15.92 12.72
N PRO A 104 -9.23 16.40 13.68
CA PRO A 104 -8.76 16.66 15.03
C PRO A 104 -8.34 15.34 15.70
N SER A 105 -7.38 15.42 16.64
CA SER A 105 -7.05 14.28 17.51
C SER A 105 -8.31 13.83 18.26
N GLU A 106 -8.40 12.52 18.53
CA GLU A 106 -9.55 11.89 19.19
C GLU A 106 -9.75 12.34 20.66
N GLY A 107 -8.94 13.30 21.16
CA GLY A 107 -9.07 13.92 22.48
C GLY A 107 -8.47 13.03 23.57
N GLY A 108 -7.58 13.58 24.41
CA GLY A 108 -6.74 12.85 25.38
C GLY A 108 -7.49 12.03 26.45
N TYR A 109 -6.80 11.06 27.06
CA TYR A 109 -7.21 10.59 28.38
C TYR A 109 -6.88 11.71 29.37
N GLU A 110 -7.82 12.08 30.25
CA GLU A 110 -7.50 12.96 31.37
C GLU A 110 -6.46 12.27 32.25
N LEU A 111 -5.40 12.99 32.63
CA LEU A 111 -4.44 12.50 33.60
C LEU A 111 -5.20 12.28 34.91
N ILE A 112 -5.12 11.06 35.46
CA ILE A 112 -5.67 10.78 36.80
C ILE A 112 -4.93 11.71 37.76
N PRO A 113 -5.64 12.54 38.56
CA PRO A 113 -4.98 13.42 39.51
C PRO A 113 -4.16 12.59 40.49
N ASP A 114 -2.88 12.92 40.66
CA ASP A 114 -2.12 12.41 41.80
C ASP A 114 -2.81 12.91 43.07
N HIS A 115 -3.40 11.99 43.82
CA HIS A 115 -3.89 12.29 45.15
C HIS A 115 -2.66 12.57 46.04
N ALA A 116 -2.43 13.85 46.32
CA ALA A 116 -1.46 14.30 47.33
C ALA A 116 -1.91 13.92 48.75
#